data_AF-A0A4Y2VT04-F1
#
_entry.id   AF-A0A4Y2VT04-F1
#
_cell.length_a   1.000
_cell.length_b   1.000
_cell.length_c   1.000
_cell.angle_alpha   90.00
_cell.angle_beta   90.00
_cell.angle_gamma   90.00
#
_symmetry.space_group_name_H-M   'P 1'
#
loop_
_entity.id
_entity.type
_entity.pdbx_description
1 polymer ?
#
loop_
_entity_poly.entity_id
_entity_poly.type
_entity_poly.pdbx_seq_one_letter_code
_entity_poly.pdbx_strand_id
1 'polypeptide(L)'
;MTSRIESIDKNLTSQLESKIGQFKFCSIAMDESTDINDTAQLVLFIKGVDENFDITEELACMRSLKGTTKGCDIFLEFQEGLLTLKVPITNICNITIDGAPNMAGKKSGFLGLFNQNYPGNNVVFLHCVIHQDALCKSALNMKPVLAAVVKLVNTI
;
A
#
# COMPACT_ATOMS: atom_id res chain seq x y z
N MET A 1 17.96 28.68 1.00
CA MET A 1 18.37 28.07 -0.28
C MET A 1 17.75 26.70 -0.32
N THR A 2 16.73 26.49 -1.13
CA THR A 2 16.09 25.18 -1.33
C THR A 2 17.05 24.32 -2.14
N SER A 3 17.33 23.08 -1.71
CA SER A 3 18.22 22.21 -2.47
C SER A 3 17.61 21.84 -3.82
N ARG A 4 18.44 21.39 -4.78
CA ARG A 4 17.92 20.89 -6.07
C ARG A 4 16.95 19.71 -5.87
N ILE A 5 17.22 18.87 -4.87
CA ILE A 5 16.39 17.70 -4.53
C ILE A 5 15.02 18.16 -4.04
N GLU A 6 14.98 19.08 -3.07
CA GLU A 6 13.72 19.65 -2.54
C GLU A 6 12.89 20.34 -3.63
N SER A 7 13.55 20.98 -4.60
CA SER A 7 12.86 21.63 -5.72
C SER A 7 12.22 20.61 -6.68
N ILE A 8 12.93 19.50 -6.96
CA ILE A 8 12.41 18.39 -7.78
C ILE A 8 11.25 17.70 -7.06
N ASP A 9 11.42 17.41 -5.77
CA ASP A 9 10.40 16.79 -4.93
C ASP A 9 9.11 17.60 -4.88
N LYS A 10 9.22 18.90 -4.61
CA LYS A 10 8.06 19.81 -4.62
C LYS A 10 7.37 19.83 -5.98
N ASN A 11 8.14 19.85 -7.06
CA ASN A 11 7.58 19.86 -8.42
C ASN A 11 6.87 18.54 -8.76
N LEU A 12 7.45 17.40 -8.39
CA LEU A 12 6.85 16.08 -8.60
C LEU A 12 5.57 15.93 -7.78
N THR A 13 5.62 16.32 -6.50
CA THR A 13 4.47 16.32 -5.59
C THR A 13 3.34 17.20 -6.14
N SER A 14 3.65 18.41 -6.63
CA SER A 14 2.64 19.32 -7.20
C SER A 14 1.99 18.74 -8.45
N GLN A 15 2.76 18.07 -9.31
CA GLN A 15 2.22 17.39 -10.50
C GLN A 15 1.32 16.22 -10.11
N LEU A 16 1.73 15.41 -9.13
CA LEU A 16 0.93 14.29 -8.63
C LEU A 16 -0.38 14.78 -8.01
N GLU A 17 -0.35 15.79 -7.14
CA GLU A 17 -1.56 16.40 -6.57
C GLU A 17 -2.51 16.92 -7.65
N SER A 18 -1.96 17.54 -8.70
CA SER A 18 -2.77 18.03 -9.83
C SER A 18 -3.46 16.90 -10.58
N LYS A 19 -2.78 15.76 -10.79
CA LYS A 19 -3.39 14.57 -11.40
C LYS A 19 -4.43 13.93 -10.50
N ILE A 20 -4.13 13.79 -9.19
CA ILE A 20 -5.05 13.23 -8.20
C ILE A 20 -6.36 14.01 -8.17
N GLY A 21 -6.30 15.34 -8.24
CA GLY A 21 -7.49 16.20 -8.27
C GLY A 21 -8.40 15.98 -9.49
N GLN A 22 -7.91 15.31 -10.53
CA GLN A 22 -8.66 15.00 -11.75
C GLN A 22 -9.24 13.58 -11.75
N PHE A 23 -8.81 12.71 -10.82
CA PHE A 23 -9.26 11.33 -10.77
C PHE A 23 -10.75 11.24 -10.46
N LYS A 24 -11.48 10.47 -11.28
CA LYS A 24 -12.87 10.06 -11.00
C LYS A 24 -12.93 8.88 -10.08
N PHE A 25 -12.03 7.93 -10.29
CA PHE A 25 -11.88 6.77 -9.44
C PHE A 25 -10.40 6.48 -9.23
N CYS A 26 -10.08 5.96 -8.06
CA CYS A 26 -8.74 5.49 -7.77
C CYS A 26 -8.76 4.20 -6.96
N SER A 27 -7.66 3.49 -7.10
CA SER A 27 -7.27 2.32 -6.33
C SER A 27 -6.04 2.64 -5.52
N ILE A 28 -5.95 2.08 -4.32
CA ILE A 28 -4.77 2.21 -3.47
C ILE A 28 -4.22 0.83 -3.18
N ALA A 29 -2.91 0.63 -3.39
CA ALA A 29 -2.21 -0.52 -2.84
C ALA A 29 -1.38 -0.07 -1.64
N MET A 30 -1.47 -0.83 -0.55
CA MET A 30 -0.77 -0.55 0.69
C MET A 30 0.12 -1.73 1.05
N ASP A 31 1.34 -1.41 1.45
CA ASP A 31 2.29 -2.39 1.94
C ASP A 31 3.05 -1.85 3.16
N GLU A 32 3.35 -2.74 4.10
CA GLU A 32 4.18 -2.44 5.26
C GLU A 32 5.61 -2.90 4.95
N SER A 33 6.53 -1.95 4.84
CA SER A 33 7.96 -2.24 4.70
C SER A 33 8.67 -1.94 6.01
N THR A 34 9.64 -2.77 6.39
CA THR A 34 10.59 -2.43 7.44
C THR A 34 11.80 -1.72 6.83
N ASP A 35 12.12 -0.51 7.30
CA ASP A 35 13.39 0.15 6.96
C ASP A 35 14.56 -0.55 7.66
N ILE A 36 15.77 -0.34 7.15
CA ILE A 36 17.06 -0.81 7.70
C ILE A 36 17.23 -0.44 9.19
N ASN A 37 16.61 0.66 9.62
CA ASN A 37 16.64 1.14 11.01
C ASN A 37 15.49 0.60 11.88
N ASP A 38 14.84 -0.50 11.47
CA ASP A 38 13.76 -1.18 12.20
C ASP A 38 12.51 -0.30 12.44
N THR A 39 12.37 0.79 11.69
CA THR A 39 11.15 1.60 11.67
C THR A 39 10.26 1.11 10.54
N ALA A 40 9.08 0.61 10.89
CA ALA A 40 8.07 0.22 9.91
C ALA A 40 7.54 1.45 9.17
N GLN A 41 7.28 1.28 7.88
CA GLN A 41 6.78 2.32 6.99
C GLN A 41 5.58 1.77 6.23
N LEU A 42 4.53 2.57 6.17
CA LEU A 42 3.37 2.33 5.35
C LEU A 42 3.56 3.01 4.00
N VAL A 43 3.57 2.22 2.94
CA VAL A 43 3.76 2.69 1.57
C VAL A 43 2.40 2.68 0.87
N LEU A 44 2.01 3.81 0.27
CA LEU A 44 0.77 3.96 -0.49
C LEU A 44 1.09 4.15 -1.96
N PHE A 45 0.65 3.22 -2.80
CA PHE A 45 0.62 3.38 -4.25
C PHE A 45 -0.78 3.75 -4.68
N ILE A 46 -0.90 4.77 -5.54
CA ILE A 46 -2.17 5.17 -6.13
C ILE A 46 -2.20 4.83 -7.60
N LYS A 47 -3.32 4.27 -8.04
CA LYS A 47 -3.66 4.12 -9.46
C LYS A 47 -5.00 4.79 -9.70
N GLY A 48 -5.00 5.85 -10.49
CA GLY A 48 -6.20 6.66 -10.76
C GLY A 48 -6.53 6.73 -12.23
N VAL A 49 -7.80 7.02 -12.52
CA VAL A 49 -8.32 7.27 -13.87
C VAL A 49 -9.08 8.60 -13.89
N ASP A 50 -8.84 9.42 -14.90
CA ASP A 50 -9.51 10.71 -15.10
C ASP A 50 -10.74 10.62 -16.04
N GLU A 51 -11.31 11.76 -16.42
CA GLU A 51 -12.46 11.83 -17.34
C GLU A 51 -12.13 11.38 -18.77
N ASN A 52 -10.86 11.46 -19.17
CA ASN A 52 -10.40 11.06 -20.50
C ASN A 52 -9.98 9.59 -20.56
N PHE A 53 -10.15 8.85 -19.46
CA PHE A 53 -9.68 7.48 -19.25
C PHE A 53 -8.15 7.35 -19.22
N ASP A 54 -7.43 8.44 -18.95
CA ASP A 54 -5.98 8.38 -18.76
C ASP A 54 -5.67 7.78 -17.39
N ILE A 55 -4.80 6.77 -17.39
CA ILE A 55 -4.41 6.05 -16.18
C ILE A 55 -3.07 6.63 -15.69
N THR A 56 -3.02 6.96 -14.40
CA THR A 56 -1.77 7.30 -13.71
C THR A 56 -1.54 6.34 -12.56
N GLU A 57 -0.34 5.80 -12.46
CA GLU A 57 0.12 4.91 -11.40
C GLU A 57 1.38 5.49 -10.78
N GLU A 58 1.37 5.77 -9.47
CA GLU A 58 2.52 6.38 -8.80
C GLU A 58 2.64 5.93 -7.34
N LEU A 59 3.87 5.98 -6.82
CA LEU A 59 4.09 5.96 -5.37
C LEU A 59 3.58 7.28 -4.80
N ALA A 60 2.47 7.22 -4.06
CA ALA A 60 1.77 8.40 -3.61
C ALA A 60 2.42 9.01 -2.36
N CYS A 61 2.67 8.18 -1.36
CA CYS A 61 3.42 8.60 -0.18
C CYS A 61 3.99 7.41 0.59
N MET A 62 4.91 7.73 1.49
CA MET A 62 5.51 6.83 2.46
C MET A 62 5.39 7.46 3.84
N ARG A 63 4.85 6.70 4.78
CA ARG A 63 4.47 7.18 6.12
C ARG A 63 5.16 6.34 7.18
N SER A 64 5.87 6.95 8.12
CA SER A 64 6.52 6.20 9.20
C SER A 64 5.48 5.75 10.23
N LEU A 65 5.43 4.45 10.53
CA LEU A 65 4.63 3.89 11.62
C LEU A 65 5.44 4.01 12.93
N LYS A 66 5.25 5.13 13.63
CA LYS A 66 5.98 5.41 14.88
C LYS A 66 5.40 4.57 16.03
N GLY A 67 6.10 3.51 16.41
CA GLY A 67 5.78 2.71 17.59
C GLY A 67 5.35 1.29 17.24
N THR A 68 4.09 1.09 16.83
CA THR A 68 3.56 -0.23 16.48
C THR A 68 2.99 -0.27 15.07
N THR A 69 2.78 -1.49 14.57
CA THR A 69 2.22 -1.76 13.24
C THR A 69 0.80 -2.32 13.37
N LYS A 70 0.04 -1.89 14.39
CA LYS A 70 -1.34 -2.37 14.58
C LYS A 70 -2.23 -1.76 13.51
N GLY A 71 -3.36 -2.41 13.25
CA GLY A 71 -4.32 -1.91 12.26
C GLY A 71 -4.81 -0.48 12.54
N CYS A 72 -4.87 -0.05 13.80
CA CYS A 72 -5.20 1.34 14.15
C CYS A 72 -4.11 2.34 13.74
N ASP A 73 -2.84 1.99 13.90
CA ASP A 73 -1.72 2.85 13.54
C ASP A 73 -1.66 3.00 12.02
N ILE A 74 -1.83 1.88 11.31
CA ILE A 74 -1.92 1.85 9.84
C ILE A 74 -3.11 2.67 9.35
N PHE A 75 -4.28 2.53 9.98
CA PHE A 75 -5.46 3.29 9.59
C PHE A 75 -5.28 4.80 9.78
N LEU A 76 -4.66 5.22 10.88
CA LEU A 76 -4.34 6.63 11.12
C LEU A 76 -3.37 7.16 10.06
N GLU A 77 -2.27 6.46 9.80
CA GLU A 77 -1.29 6.88 8.81
C GLU A 77 -1.85 6.88 7.38
N PHE A 78 -2.78 5.97 7.07
CA PHE A 78 -3.54 5.99 5.83
C PHE A 78 -4.40 7.25 5.71
N GLN A 79 -5.16 7.62 6.75
CA GLN A 79 -6.00 8.83 6.74
C GLN A 79 -5.16 10.09 6.55
N GLU A 80 -4.04 10.20 7.26
CA GLU A 80 -3.09 11.29 7.12
C GLU A 80 -2.47 11.34 5.71
N GLY A 81 -2.18 10.17 5.12
CA GLY A 81 -1.71 10.04 3.75
C GLY A 81 -2.72 10.59 2.73
N LEU A 82 -3.99 10.17 2.83
CA LEU A 82 -5.05 10.68 1.96
C LEU A 82 -5.27 12.18 2.12
N LEU A 83 -5.24 12.67 3.36
CA LEU A 83 -5.41 14.08 3.66
C LEU A 83 -4.30 14.92 3.02
N THR A 84 -3.04 14.46 3.15
CA THR A 84 -1.87 15.13 2.57
C THR A 84 -1.98 15.18 1.04
N LEU A 85 -2.39 14.08 0.42
CA LEU A 85 -2.55 13.97 -1.03
C LEU A 85 -3.86 14.56 -1.56
N LYS A 86 -4.75 15.00 -0.67
CA LYS A 86 -6.10 15.51 -0.96
C LYS A 86 -6.94 14.51 -1.77
N VAL A 87 -6.76 13.21 -1.52
CA VAL A 87 -7.54 12.15 -2.15
C VAL A 87 -8.89 12.05 -1.44
N PRO A 88 -10.03 12.30 -2.11
CA PRO A 88 -11.34 12.09 -1.51
C PRO A 88 -11.56 10.61 -1.27
N ILE A 89 -11.94 10.22 -0.05
CA ILE A 89 -12.25 8.83 0.30
C ILE A 89 -13.31 8.22 -0.63
N THR A 90 -14.24 9.04 -1.10
CA THR A 90 -15.33 8.68 -2.03
C THR A 90 -14.87 8.27 -3.41
N ASN A 91 -13.66 8.67 -3.83
CA ASN A 91 -13.11 8.32 -5.13
C ASN A 91 -12.42 6.96 -5.10
N ILE A 92 -12.12 6.43 -3.90
CA ILE A 92 -11.46 5.13 -3.75
C ILE A 92 -12.47 4.03 -4.03
N CYS A 93 -12.21 3.22 -5.05
CA CYS A 93 -13.05 2.09 -5.43
C CYS A 93 -12.48 0.74 -4.94
N ASN A 94 -11.17 0.65 -4.75
CA ASN A 94 -10.54 -0.54 -4.18
C ASN A 94 -9.28 -0.23 -3.37
N ILE A 95 -8.99 -1.13 -2.42
CA ILE A 95 -7.75 -1.12 -1.65
C ILE A 95 -7.13 -2.51 -1.68
N THR A 96 -5.85 -2.60 -2.05
CA THR A 96 -5.08 -3.85 -2.04
C THR A 96 -4.15 -3.88 -0.84
N ILE A 97 -4.15 -4.99 -0.09
CA ILE A 97 -3.36 -5.20 1.13
C ILE A 97 -2.67 -6.58 1.11
N ASP A 98 -1.61 -6.76 1.90
CA ASP A 98 -0.80 -7.99 2.00
C ASP A 98 -1.46 -9.18 2.72
N GLY A 99 -2.67 -8.99 3.26
CA GLY A 99 -3.41 -10.02 3.97
C GLY A 99 -2.94 -10.29 5.40
N ALA A 100 -1.95 -9.56 5.92
CA ALA A 100 -1.48 -9.70 7.29
C ALA A 100 -2.61 -9.39 8.30
N PRO A 101 -2.59 -9.97 9.52
CA PRO A 101 -3.68 -9.79 10.49
C PRO A 101 -3.97 -8.33 10.88
N ASN A 102 -2.93 -7.49 10.94
CA ASN A 102 -3.04 -6.04 11.18
C ASN A 102 -3.68 -5.29 10.01
N MET A 103 -3.62 -5.82 8.79
CA MET A 103 -4.24 -5.25 7.59
C MET A 103 -5.66 -5.80 7.36
N ALA A 104 -5.81 -7.12 7.29
CA ALA A 104 -7.05 -7.80 6.91
C ALA A 104 -7.98 -8.15 8.08
N GLY A 105 -7.57 -7.90 9.33
CA GLY A 105 -8.36 -8.23 10.51
C GLY A 105 -9.74 -7.56 10.55
N LYS A 106 -10.81 -8.37 10.70
CA LYS A 106 -12.22 -7.92 10.63
C LYS A 106 -12.63 -6.88 11.69
N LYS A 107 -12.00 -6.89 12.86
CA LYS A 107 -12.34 -5.99 13.98
C LYS A 107 -11.28 -4.90 14.19
N SER A 108 -10.03 -5.31 14.33
CA SER A 108 -8.90 -4.45 14.71
C SER A 108 -7.86 -4.28 13.62
N GLY A 109 -8.04 -4.92 12.46
CA GLY A 109 -7.19 -4.70 11.30
C GLY A 109 -7.63 -3.45 10.54
N PHE A 110 -6.75 -2.93 9.68
CA PHE A 110 -7.01 -1.78 8.83
C PHE A 110 -8.36 -1.88 8.09
N LEU A 111 -8.61 -3.01 7.41
CA LEU A 111 -9.87 -3.27 6.69
C LEU A 111 -11.09 -3.16 7.62
N GLY A 112 -11.01 -3.78 8.80
CA GLY A 112 -12.08 -3.75 9.78
C GLY A 112 -12.38 -2.33 10.26
N LEU A 113 -11.34 -1.54 10.51
CA LEU A 113 -11.45 -0.15 10.95
C LEU A 113 -11.95 0.77 9.82
N PHE A 114 -11.51 0.56 8.60
CA PHE A 114 -11.98 1.29 7.42
C PHE A 114 -13.49 1.14 7.27
N ASN A 115 -14.00 -0.09 7.30
CA ASN A 115 -15.44 -0.36 7.16
C ASN A 115 -16.28 0.21 8.32
N GLN A 116 -15.71 0.34 9.51
CA GLN A 116 -16.39 0.96 10.65
C GLN A 116 -16.48 2.48 10.51
N ASN A 117 -15.44 3.13 9.97
CA ASN A 117 -15.38 4.58 9.80
C ASN A 117 -16.07 5.06 8.51
N TYR A 118 -16.10 4.23 7.47
CA TYR A 118 -16.68 4.56 6.16
C TYR A 118 -17.72 3.51 5.71
N PRO A 119 -18.79 3.26 6.50
CA PRO A 119 -19.75 2.20 6.22
C PRO A 119 -20.56 2.39 4.92
N GLY A 120 -20.62 3.62 4.40
CA GLY A 120 -21.28 3.96 3.13
C GLY A 120 -20.37 3.88 1.90
N ASN A 121 -19.06 3.69 2.08
CA ASN A 121 -18.12 3.57 0.98
C ASN A 121 -18.02 2.12 0.52
N ASN A 122 -18.46 1.86 -0.72
CA ASN A 122 -18.38 0.54 -1.34
C ASN A 122 -16.97 0.29 -1.91
N VAL A 123 -15.97 0.15 -1.02
CA VAL A 123 -14.59 -0.18 -1.39
C VAL A 123 -14.41 -1.69 -1.47
N VAL A 124 -13.84 -2.17 -2.58
CA VAL A 124 -13.44 -3.57 -2.72
C VAL A 124 -12.06 -3.77 -2.12
N PHE A 125 -11.94 -4.66 -1.14
CA PHE A 125 -10.64 -5.05 -0.59
C PHE A 125 -10.07 -6.25 -1.34
N LEU A 126 -8.85 -6.10 -1.85
CA LEU A 126 -8.12 -7.14 -2.56
C LEU A 126 -6.91 -7.59 -1.75
N HIS A 127 -6.60 -8.87 -1.82
CA HIS A 127 -5.35 -9.41 -1.29
C HIS A 127 -4.28 -9.27 -2.39
N CYS A 128 -3.11 -8.77 -2.02
CA CYS A 128 -1.99 -8.55 -2.92
C CYS A 128 -1.60 -9.86 -3.63
N VAL A 129 -1.65 -9.85 -4.96
CA VAL A 129 -1.38 -11.03 -5.79
C VAL A 129 0.05 -11.56 -5.61
N ILE A 130 1.02 -10.67 -5.36
CA ILE A 130 2.42 -11.04 -5.12
C ILE A 130 2.54 -11.81 -3.81
N HIS A 131 1.88 -11.35 -2.75
CA HIS A 131 1.83 -12.05 -1.47
C HIS A 131 1.08 -13.38 -1.60
N GLN A 132 -0.03 -13.43 -2.34
CA GLN A 132 -0.75 -14.67 -2.60
C GLN A 132 0.09 -15.69 -3.38
N ASP A 133 0.82 -15.27 -4.41
CA ASP A 133 1.71 -16.13 -5.18
C ASP A 133 2.87 -16.65 -4.32
N ALA A 134 3.48 -15.76 -3.53
CA ALA A 134 4.50 -16.13 -2.55
C ALA A 134 3.98 -17.11 -1.49
N LEU A 135 2.70 -17.05 -1.13
CA LEU A 135 2.05 -18.01 -0.23
C LEU A 135 1.70 -19.33 -0.94
N CYS A 136 1.36 -19.29 -2.23
CA CYS A 136 1.03 -20.46 -3.04
C CYS A 136 2.16 -21.50 -3.03
N LYS A 137 3.42 -21.06 -2.97
CA LYS A 137 4.59 -21.96 -2.82
C LYS A 137 4.48 -22.92 -1.63
N SER A 138 3.80 -22.51 -0.55
CA SER A 138 3.62 -23.33 0.65
C SER A 138 2.56 -24.41 0.46
N ALA A 139 1.60 -24.21 -0.45
CA ALA A 139 0.61 -25.19 -0.84
C ALA A 139 1.16 -26.22 -1.85
N LEU A 140 2.20 -25.84 -2.60
CA LEU A 140 2.92 -26.74 -3.50
C LEU A 140 3.95 -27.58 -2.72
N ASN A 141 3.95 -28.91 -2.90
CA ASN A 141 4.96 -29.78 -2.28
C ASN A 141 6.33 -29.69 -2.99
N MET A 142 6.93 -28.50 -2.99
CA MET A 142 8.23 -28.21 -3.63
C MET A 142 9.42 -28.57 -2.72
N LYS A 143 9.18 -29.05 -1.50
CA LYS A 143 10.22 -29.39 -0.50
C LYS A 143 11.35 -30.26 -1.07
N PRO A 144 11.08 -31.35 -1.81
CA PRO A 144 12.15 -32.20 -2.34
C PRO A 144 13.07 -31.46 -3.32
N VAL A 145 12.51 -30.64 -4.21
CA VAL A 145 13.25 -29.88 -5.22
C VAL A 145 14.08 -28.78 -4.56
N LEU A 146 13.46 -27.99 -3.67
CA LEU A 146 14.14 -26.93 -2.93
C LEU A 146 15.29 -27.48 -2.08
N ALA A 147 15.11 -28.63 -1.42
CA ALA A 147 16.17 -29.25 -0.62
C ALA A 147 17.39 -29.63 -1.49
N ALA A 148 17.16 -30.17 -2.70
CA ALA A 148 18.22 -30.51 -3.63
C ALA A 148 18.98 -29.26 -4.12
N VAL A 149 18.25 -28.19 -4.47
CA VAL A 149 18.84 -26.91 -4.94
C VAL A 149 19.66 -26.24 -3.82
N VAL A 150 19.10 -26.13 -2.61
CA VAL A 150 19.81 -25.53 -1.47
C VAL A 150 21.07 -26.32 -1.15
N LYS A 151 21.02 -27.66 -1.18
CA LYS A 151 22.20 -28.50 -0.99
C LYS A 151 23.26 -28.20 -2.05
N LEU A 152 22.88 -28.15 -3.33
CA LEU A 152 23.81 -27.86 -4.42
C LEU A 152 24.50 -26.50 -4.23
N VAL A 153 23.72 -25.44 -3.96
CA VAL A 153 24.25 -24.08 -3.74
C VAL A 153 25.24 -24.04 -2.58
N ASN A 154 24.95 -24.74 -1.48
CA ASN A 154 25.83 -24.80 -0.31
C ASN A 154 27.07 -25.69 -0.50
N THR A 155 27.20 -26.40 -1.63
CA THR A 155 28.39 -27.21 -1.94
C THR A 155 29.37 -26.50 -2.88
N ILE A 156 29.02 -25.30 -3.35
CA ILE A 156 29.87 -24.39 -4.14
C ILE A 156 30.53 -23.41 -3.18
#